data_AF-Q4C8Q7-F1
#
_entry.id   AF-Q4C8Q7-F1
#
_cell.length_a   1.000
_cell.length_b   1.000
_cell.length_c   1.000
_cell.angle_alpha   90.00
_cell.angle_beta   90.00
_cell.angle_gamma   90.00
#
_symmetry.space_group_name_H-M   'P 1'
#
loop_
_entity.id
_entity.type
_entity.pdbx_description
1 polymer ?
#
loop_
_entity_poly.entity_id
_entity_poly.type
_entity_poly.pdbx_seq_one_letter_code
_entity_poly.pdbx_strand_id
1 'polypeptide(L)'
;MEITQSSDRSVEISQEYGANVVQFNFNGRWPKKKNWSLENLPFRNEWVLIVDCDERITPELWDEIETNIKDDNYNGYYLNRKVFFLEKWIRYGGKYPDWNLRLFRHQVGRYENLNTEDIPNTGDNEVHEHVILQGNVGYLKEDMLHIDFRDIYHWLQRHNRYSNWEDRVYYNLLTGQDDSGTIGANLFGDAVQRKRFLKKIWIRLPFKPLLRFVLFYFIRLGFLDGHAGYTYARLLSQYEYQIGVKLYELRQFG
;
A
#
# COMPACT_ATOMS: atom_id res chain seq x y z
N MET A 1 3.69 -2.22 18.94
CA MET A 1 4.33 -2.86 17.78
C MET A 1 3.78 -4.25 17.64
N GLU A 2 3.15 -4.53 16.52
CA GLU A 2 2.44 -5.78 16.29
C GLU A 2 3.27 -6.70 15.41
N ILE A 3 3.49 -7.92 15.88
CA ILE A 3 4.30 -8.91 15.17
C ILE A 3 3.43 -10.12 14.83
N THR A 4 3.51 -10.58 13.58
CA THR A 4 2.78 -11.75 13.10
C THR A 4 3.77 -12.91 13.00
N GLN A 5 3.79 -13.79 13.99
CA GLN A 5 4.54 -15.06 13.99
C GLN A 5 5.98 -14.98 13.44
N SER A 6 6.75 -13.97 13.84
CA SER A 6 8.15 -13.88 13.42
C SER A 6 8.97 -15.03 14.02
N SER A 7 9.76 -15.70 13.20
CA SER A 7 10.70 -16.75 13.61
C SER A 7 12.12 -16.23 13.88
N ASP A 8 12.33 -14.92 13.71
CA ASP A 8 13.60 -14.26 13.93
C ASP A 8 13.62 -13.47 15.26
N ARG A 9 14.70 -12.73 15.48
CA ARG A 9 14.92 -11.94 16.71
C ARG A 9 14.12 -10.63 16.74
N SER A 10 13.13 -10.43 15.86
CA SER A 10 12.35 -9.19 15.83
C SER A 10 11.68 -8.89 17.16
N VAL A 11 11.08 -9.90 17.82
CA VAL A 11 10.40 -9.71 19.12
C VAL A 11 11.39 -9.27 20.20
N GLU A 12 12.50 -9.99 20.32
CA GLU A 12 13.58 -9.73 21.29
C GLU A 12 14.12 -8.30 21.12
N ILE A 13 14.55 -7.95 19.90
CA ILE A 13 15.13 -6.64 19.59
C ILE A 13 14.11 -5.53 19.87
N SER A 14 12.86 -5.69 19.42
CA SER A 14 11.84 -4.66 19.68
C SER A 14 11.61 -4.42 21.17
N GLN A 15 11.63 -5.47 21.99
CA GLN A 15 11.50 -5.34 23.44
C GLN A 15 12.73 -4.69 24.08
N GLU A 16 13.95 -5.01 23.63
CA GLU A 16 15.19 -4.36 24.10
C GLU A 16 15.19 -2.85 23.89
N TYR A 17 14.60 -2.39 22.78
CA TYR A 17 14.40 -0.96 22.50
C TYR A 17 13.14 -0.36 23.16
N GLY A 18 12.50 -1.09 24.08
CA GLY A 18 11.38 -0.59 24.89
C GLY A 18 10.02 -0.60 24.18
N ALA A 19 9.88 -1.29 23.05
CA ALA A 19 8.59 -1.40 22.38
C ALA A 19 7.69 -2.40 23.10
N ASN A 20 6.42 -2.02 23.31
CA ASN A 20 5.37 -2.96 23.69
C ASN A 20 5.04 -3.83 22.46
N VAL A 21 5.43 -5.10 22.52
CA VAL A 21 5.17 -6.08 21.46
C VAL A 21 3.87 -6.82 21.73
N VAL A 22 2.98 -6.83 20.74
CA VAL A 22 1.74 -7.61 20.77
C VAL A 22 1.77 -8.63 19.64
N GLN A 23 1.50 -9.89 19.96
CA GLN A 23 1.44 -10.94 18.98
C GLN A 23 0.06 -10.99 18.32
N PHE A 24 0.04 -10.83 17.00
CA PHE A 24 -1.16 -10.98 16.20
C PHE A 24 -1.16 -12.34 15.50
N ASN A 25 -2.28 -13.07 15.60
CA ASN A 25 -2.48 -14.33 14.88
C ASN A 25 -3.64 -14.16 13.90
N PHE A 26 -3.33 -14.11 12.61
CA PHE A 26 -4.36 -13.94 11.59
C PHE A 26 -5.16 -15.24 11.44
N ASN A 27 -6.45 -15.19 11.76
CA ASN A 27 -7.37 -16.32 11.70
C ASN A 27 -8.04 -16.49 10.31
N GLY A 28 -7.57 -15.75 9.30
CA GLY A 28 -8.16 -15.76 7.95
C GLY A 28 -9.42 -14.91 7.81
N ARG A 29 -9.82 -14.15 8.84
CA ARG A 29 -11.04 -13.32 8.82
C ARG A 29 -10.73 -11.87 9.13
N TRP A 30 -11.62 -10.98 8.68
CA TRP A 30 -11.62 -9.59 9.09
C TRP A 30 -11.97 -9.43 10.59
N PRO A 31 -11.46 -8.39 11.29
CA PRO A 31 -10.48 -7.40 10.84
C PRO A 31 -9.06 -7.96 10.66
N LYS A 32 -8.36 -7.47 9.63
CA LYS A 32 -6.91 -7.72 9.49
C LYS A 32 -6.12 -6.96 10.54
N LYS A 33 -4.81 -7.23 10.59
CA LYS A 33 -3.87 -6.76 11.61
C LYS A 33 -4.08 -5.31 12.04
N LYS A 34 -4.09 -4.34 11.10
CA LYS A 34 -4.19 -2.92 11.43
C LYS A 34 -5.51 -2.53 12.09
N ASN A 35 -6.65 -2.98 11.55
CA ASN A 35 -7.95 -2.69 12.16
C ASN A 35 -8.16 -3.45 13.46
N TRP A 36 -7.71 -4.72 13.54
CA TRP A 36 -7.74 -5.47 14.78
C TRP A 36 -6.98 -4.72 15.88
N SER A 37 -5.80 -4.17 15.56
CA SER A 37 -5.02 -3.37 16.51
C SER A 37 -5.77 -2.12 16.96
N LEU A 38 -6.34 -1.36 16.01
CA LEU A 38 -7.11 -0.15 16.30
C LEU A 38 -8.34 -0.39 17.18
N GLU A 39 -8.89 -1.60 17.14
CA GLU A 39 -10.08 -2.01 17.90
C GLU A 39 -9.76 -2.62 19.27
N ASN A 40 -8.63 -3.34 19.40
CA ASN A 40 -8.38 -4.20 20.55
C ASN A 40 -7.23 -3.71 21.45
N LEU A 41 -6.34 -2.84 20.96
CA LEU A 41 -5.19 -2.41 21.75
C LEU A 41 -5.49 -1.17 22.60
N PRO A 42 -4.99 -1.12 23.85
CA PRO A 42 -5.11 0.07 24.68
C PRO A 42 -4.12 1.15 24.21
N PHE A 43 -4.62 2.14 23.45
CA PHE A 43 -3.82 3.29 23.05
C PHE A 43 -3.72 4.31 24.21
N ARG A 44 -2.50 4.72 24.53
CA ARG A 44 -2.24 5.78 25.53
C ARG A 44 -2.59 7.18 25.01
N ASN A 45 -2.48 7.37 23.69
CA ASN A 45 -2.63 8.65 23.02
C ASN A 45 -3.77 8.56 22.02
N GLU A 46 -4.44 9.68 21.76
CA GLU A 46 -5.52 9.78 20.78
C GLU A 46 -5.01 9.67 19.33
N TRP A 47 -3.82 10.21 19.07
CA TRP A 47 -3.17 10.13 17.77
C TRP A 47 -2.35 8.86 17.64
N VAL A 48 -2.48 8.19 16.49
CA VAL A 48 -1.68 7.03 16.10
C VAL A 48 -0.98 7.31 14.78
N LEU A 49 0.27 6.85 14.69
CA LEU A 49 1.07 6.85 13.48
C LEU A 49 1.36 5.40 13.09
N ILE A 50 0.88 4.98 11.92
CA ILE A 50 1.10 3.63 11.40
C ILE A 50 2.38 3.61 10.54
N VAL A 51 3.42 2.94 11.04
CA VAL A 51 4.74 2.83 10.39
C VAL A 51 5.07 1.37 10.13
N ASP A 52 5.44 1.03 8.91
CA ASP A 52 5.91 -0.31 8.56
C ASP A 52 7.39 -0.51 8.98
N CYS A 53 7.84 -1.74 9.17
CA CYS A 53 9.19 -2.03 9.70
C CYS A 53 10.36 -1.57 8.78
N ASP A 54 10.07 -1.32 7.51
CA ASP A 54 11.00 -0.81 6.50
C ASP A 54 10.84 0.70 6.27
N GLU A 55 10.06 1.38 7.11
CA GLU A 55 9.85 2.81 7.08
C GLU A 55 10.54 3.52 8.25
N ARG A 56 11.04 4.74 8.02
CA ARG A 56 11.75 5.56 9.01
C ARG A 56 11.20 6.98 9.03
N ILE A 57 10.88 7.46 10.22
CA ILE A 57 10.50 8.85 10.46
C ILE A 57 11.79 9.66 10.63
N THR A 58 11.94 10.74 9.86
CA THR A 58 13.09 11.64 10.01
C THR A 58 12.87 12.57 11.21
N PRO A 59 13.94 13.14 11.80
CA PRO A 59 13.80 14.13 12.87
C PRO A 59 12.91 15.32 12.46
N GLU A 60 13.02 15.78 11.22
CA GLU A 60 12.24 16.91 10.71
C GLU A 60 10.75 16.56 10.62
N LEU A 61 10.42 15.35 10.15
CA LEU A 61 9.05 14.86 10.13
C LEU A 61 8.50 14.65 11.55
N TRP A 62 9.34 14.20 12.49
CA TRP A 62 8.94 14.08 13.88
C TRP A 62 8.54 15.42 14.49
N ASP A 63 9.37 16.46 14.29
CA ASP A 63 9.11 17.82 14.78
C ASP A 63 7.85 18.43 14.14
N GLU A 64 7.66 18.17 12.83
CA GLU A 64 6.45 18.59 12.11
C GLU A 64 5.20 17.89 12.68
N ILE A 65 5.26 16.59 12.96
CA ILE A 65 4.16 15.83 13.57
C ILE A 65 3.82 16.40 14.94
N GLU A 66 4.81 16.60 15.82
CA GLU A 66 4.58 17.14 17.17
C GLU A 66 3.87 18.50 17.14
N THR A 67 4.17 19.31 16.12
CA THR A 67 3.53 20.61 15.93
C THR A 67 2.09 20.46 15.43
N ASN A 68 1.87 19.63 14.40
CA ASN A 68 0.58 19.53 13.73
C ASN A 68 -0.48 18.78 14.54
N ILE A 69 -0.13 17.79 15.36
CA ILE A 69 -1.12 17.07 16.18
C ILE A 69 -1.82 17.94 17.24
N LYS A 70 -1.31 19.16 17.48
CA LYS A 70 -1.92 20.16 18.38
C LYS A 70 -3.04 20.95 17.71
N ASP A 71 -3.21 20.84 16.39
CA ASP A 71 -4.28 21.51 15.65
C ASP A 71 -5.56 20.64 15.66
N ASP A 72 -6.56 21.08 16.44
CA ASP A 72 -7.85 20.40 16.56
C ASP A 72 -8.72 20.48 15.29
N ASN A 73 -8.31 21.25 14.28
CA ASN A 73 -9.05 21.32 13.01
C ASN A 73 -8.90 20.06 12.16
N TYR A 74 -7.91 19.20 12.44
CA TYR A 74 -7.60 18.01 11.66
C TYR A 74 -7.75 16.73 12.46
N ASN A 75 -8.26 15.70 11.79
CA ASN A 75 -8.39 14.34 12.34
C ASN A 75 -7.34 13.38 11.78
N GLY A 76 -6.58 13.81 10.77
CA GLY A 76 -5.56 13.00 10.13
C GLY A 76 -4.65 13.80 9.20
N TYR A 77 -3.50 13.23 8.89
CA TYR A 77 -2.51 13.80 7.99
C TYR A 77 -1.97 12.76 7.01
N TYR A 78 -1.92 13.16 5.74
CA TYR A 78 -1.16 12.45 4.73
C TYR A 78 0.33 12.70 4.91
N LEU A 79 1.09 11.61 4.92
CA LEU A 79 2.54 11.60 4.87
C LEU A 79 2.97 11.17 3.47
N ASN A 80 4.00 11.80 2.93
CA ASN A 80 4.65 11.37 1.70
C ASN A 80 5.90 10.56 2.04
N ARG A 81 6.33 9.68 1.14
CA ARG A 81 7.48 8.80 1.38
C ARG A 81 8.47 8.78 0.23
N LYS A 82 9.76 8.80 0.59
CA LYS A 82 10.88 8.56 -0.32
C LYS A 82 11.18 7.07 -0.34
N VAL A 83 10.88 6.41 -1.45
CA VAL A 83 11.16 4.98 -1.61
C VAL A 83 12.56 4.76 -2.14
N PHE A 84 13.36 4.02 -1.39
CA PHE A 84 14.70 3.59 -1.78
C PHE A 84 14.64 2.17 -2.33
N PHE A 85 15.17 1.99 -3.53
CA PHE A 85 15.27 0.70 -4.20
C PHE A 85 16.70 0.54 -4.72
N LEU A 86 17.35 -0.57 -4.36
CA LEU A 86 18.79 -0.77 -4.60
C LEU A 86 19.62 0.42 -4.10
N GLU A 87 19.35 0.85 -2.86
CA GLU A 87 20.00 1.99 -2.18
C GLU A 87 19.83 3.35 -2.87
N LYS A 88 19.07 3.42 -3.98
CA LYS A 88 18.78 4.65 -4.71
C LYS A 88 17.35 5.10 -4.41
N TRP A 89 17.20 6.36 -4.03
CA TRP A 89 15.89 6.98 -3.98
C TRP A 89 15.28 7.01 -5.40
N ILE A 90 14.13 6.36 -5.57
CA ILE A 90 13.34 6.37 -6.80
C ILE A 90 12.46 7.61 -6.79
N ARG A 91 12.92 8.65 -7.48
CA ARG A 91 12.23 9.94 -7.56
C ARG A 91 11.27 9.99 -8.75
N TYR A 92 11.61 9.30 -9.83
CA TYR A 92 10.84 9.28 -11.06
C TYR A 92 10.07 7.96 -11.20
N GLY A 93 9.52 7.69 -12.37
CA GLY A 93 8.63 6.54 -12.58
C GLY A 93 7.28 6.67 -11.88
N GLY A 94 6.93 7.87 -11.39
CA GLY A 94 5.69 8.11 -10.63
C GLY A 94 5.56 7.25 -9.39
N LYS A 95 6.70 6.94 -8.76
CA LYS A 95 6.76 6.44 -7.39
C LYS A 95 6.78 7.59 -6.36
N TYR A 96 7.08 8.81 -6.79
CA TYR A 96 7.01 10.01 -5.97
C TYR A 96 6.20 11.10 -6.71
N PRO A 97 5.33 11.86 -6.01
CA PRO A 97 4.93 11.67 -4.60
C PRO A 97 4.05 10.42 -4.39
N ASP A 98 4.07 9.87 -3.18
CA ASP A 98 3.32 8.69 -2.73
C ASP A 98 2.68 8.99 -1.36
N TRP A 99 1.59 9.74 -1.41
CA TRP A 99 0.83 10.18 -0.25
C TRP A 99 0.04 9.03 0.39
N ASN A 100 0.18 8.87 1.71
CA ASN A 100 -0.56 7.89 2.49
C ASN A 100 -1.05 8.49 3.81
N LEU A 101 -2.33 8.28 4.14
CA LEU A 101 -2.92 8.72 5.40
C LEU A 101 -2.48 7.77 6.52
N ARG A 102 -1.41 8.12 7.22
CA ARG A 102 -0.77 7.26 8.26
C ARG A 102 -0.85 7.83 9.68
N LEU A 103 -1.03 9.14 9.82
CA LEU A 103 -1.20 9.81 11.10
C LEU A 103 -2.67 10.21 11.27
N PHE A 104 -3.36 9.70 12.28
CA PHE A 104 -4.77 10.04 12.51
C PHE A 104 -5.22 9.75 13.94
N ARG A 105 -6.36 10.33 14.33
CA ARG A 105 -7.02 10.02 15.61
C ARG A 105 -7.62 8.62 15.56
N HIS A 106 -7.15 7.71 16.41
CA HIS A 106 -7.46 6.28 16.31
C HIS A 106 -8.94 5.96 16.54
N GLN A 107 -9.72 6.86 17.15
CA GLN A 107 -11.16 6.65 17.37
C GLN A 107 -12.01 6.86 16.11
N VAL A 108 -11.51 7.64 15.14
CA VAL A 108 -12.29 8.08 13.96
C VAL A 108 -11.74 7.58 12.63
N GLY A 109 -10.60 6.88 12.63
CA GLY A 109 -9.97 6.32 11.42
C GLY A 109 -9.98 4.79 11.40
N ARG A 110 -10.41 4.19 10.28
CA ARG A 110 -10.38 2.74 10.03
C ARG A 110 -9.95 2.44 8.61
N TYR A 111 -9.22 1.34 8.40
CA TYR A 111 -8.94 0.86 7.05
C TYR A 111 -10.20 0.30 6.41
N GLU A 112 -10.41 0.58 5.12
CA GLU A 112 -11.52 0.01 4.36
C GLU A 112 -11.42 -1.52 4.29
N ASN A 113 -12.54 -2.25 4.36
CA ASN A 113 -12.54 -3.67 4.04
C ASN A 113 -12.68 -3.85 2.53
N LEU A 114 -11.65 -4.41 1.90
CA LEU A 114 -11.63 -4.71 0.46
C LEU A 114 -12.27 -6.07 0.12
N ASN A 115 -12.87 -6.75 1.11
CA ASN A 115 -13.52 -8.07 1.03
C ASN A 115 -12.60 -9.12 0.38
N THR A 116 -11.39 -9.26 0.93
CA THR A 116 -10.30 -10.04 0.33
C THR A 116 -10.07 -11.38 1.00
N GLU A 117 -10.90 -11.76 1.97
CA GLU A 117 -10.73 -12.93 2.83
C GLU A 117 -10.78 -14.24 2.03
N ASP A 118 -11.52 -14.26 0.92
CA ASP A 118 -11.67 -15.42 0.04
C ASP A 118 -10.56 -15.54 -1.01
N ILE A 119 -9.56 -14.65 -1.00
CA ILE A 119 -8.45 -14.68 -1.96
C ILE A 119 -7.29 -15.48 -1.36
N PRO A 120 -6.90 -16.61 -1.97
CA PRO A 120 -5.83 -17.43 -1.44
C PRO A 120 -4.46 -16.71 -1.50
N ASN A 121 -3.63 -16.96 -0.49
CA ASN A 121 -2.22 -16.54 -0.46
C ASN A 121 -1.97 -15.01 -0.47
N THR A 122 -2.92 -14.20 -0.03
CA THR A 122 -2.74 -12.73 0.08
C THR A 122 -2.01 -12.32 1.37
N GLY A 123 -2.11 -13.14 2.43
CA GLY A 123 -1.57 -12.82 3.76
C GLY A 123 -2.41 -11.80 4.52
N ASP A 124 -1.82 -11.23 5.57
CA ASP A 124 -2.45 -10.29 6.53
C ASP A 124 -2.37 -8.81 6.10
N ASN A 125 -1.66 -8.50 5.00
CA ASN A 125 -1.55 -7.15 4.44
C ASN A 125 -2.39 -7.01 3.17
N GLU A 126 -3.28 -6.01 3.15
CA GLU A 126 -4.02 -5.66 1.94
C GLU A 126 -3.21 -4.74 1.04
N VAL A 127 -3.23 -5.04 -0.25
CA VAL A 127 -2.66 -4.15 -1.25
C VAL A 127 -3.66 -3.00 -1.44
N HIS A 128 -3.20 -1.77 -1.22
CA HIS A 128 -3.98 -0.54 -1.41
C HIS A 128 -5.13 -0.30 -0.40
N GLU A 129 -5.00 -0.76 0.84
CA GLU A 129 -5.92 -0.34 1.91
C GLU A 129 -5.84 1.18 2.16
N HIS A 130 -6.98 1.86 2.12
CA HIS A 130 -7.08 3.28 2.46
C HIS A 130 -7.72 3.47 3.84
N VAL A 131 -7.21 4.44 4.61
CA VAL A 131 -7.86 4.85 5.84
C VAL A 131 -9.07 5.72 5.50
N ILE A 132 -10.26 5.24 5.88
CA ILE A 132 -11.49 6.01 5.91
C ILE A 132 -11.50 6.79 7.22
N LEU A 133 -11.63 8.10 7.11
CA LEU A 133 -11.59 9.03 8.23
C LEU A 133 -12.72 10.06 8.07
N GLN A 134 -13.40 10.37 9.17
CA GLN A 134 -14.34 11.49 9.23
C GLN A 134 -13.62 12.78 9.65
N GLY A 135 -13.95 13.91 9.00
CA GLY A 135 -13.39 15.22 9.30
C GLY A 135 -12.26 15.64 8.36
N ASN A 136 -11.54 16.71 8.71
CA ASN A 136 -10.53 17.29 7.83
C ASN A 136 -9.22 16.51 7.90
N VAL A 137 -8.54 16.46 6.76
CA VAL A 137 -7.23 15.85 6.58
C VAL A 137 -6.22 16.88 6.08
N GLY A 138 -5.05 16.90 6.69
CA GLY A 138 -3.92 17.74 6.29
C GLY A 138 -2.89 16.97 5.48
N TYR A 139 -1.86 17.67 5.01
CA TYR A 139 -0.69 17.09 4.35
C TYR A 139 0.55 17.61 5.07
N LEU A 140 1.40 16.70 5.54
CA LEU A 140 2.70 17.06 6.07
C LEU A 140 3.67 17.36 4.92
N LYS A 141 4.63 18.24 5.17
CA LYS A 141 5.60 18.68 4.16
C LYS A 141 6.83 17.79 4.13
N GLU A 142 7.26 17.32 5.30
CA GLU A 142 8.42 16.46 5.43
C GLU A 142 8.09 15.01 5.04
N ASP A 143 9.08 14.33 4.44
CA ASP A 143 8.91 12.99 3.90
C ASP A 143 9.45 11.94 4.87
N MET A 144 8.72 10.82 5.03
CA MET A 144 9.29 9.62 5.63
C MET A 144 10.17 8.87 4.63
N LEU A 145 11.08 8.04 5.13
CA LEU A 145 11.93 7.20 4.27
C LEU A 145 11.36 5.78 4.25
N HIS A 146 11.18 5.21 3.07
CA HIS A 146 10.85 3.79 2.90
C HIS A 146 12.07 3.08 2.32
N ILE A 147 12.81 2.38 3.17
CA ILE A 147 14.06 1.71 2.82
C ILE A 147 13.82 0.20 2.92
N ASP A 148 13.44 -0.39 1.79
CA ASP A 148 13.33 -1.85 1.69
C ASP A 148 14.74 -2.46 1.77
N PHE A 149 15.11 -2.93 2.95
CA PHE A 149 16.41 -3.52 3.24
C PHE A 149 16.54 -4.98 2.77
N ARG A 150 15.47 -5.53 2.18
CA ARG A 150 15.48 -6.91 1.69
C ARG A 150 15.95 -6.98 0.24
N ASP A 151 16.41 -8.15 -0.14
CA ASP A 151 16.90 -8.41 -1.49
C ASP A 151 15.76 -8.49 -2.53
N ILE A 152 16.16 -8.62 -3.80
CA ILE A 152 15.24 -8.77 -4.94
C ILE A 152 14.38 -10.03 -4.82
N TYR A 153 14.85 -11.09 -4.17
CA TYR A 153 14.05 -12.29 -3.95
C TYR A 153 12.79 -11.96 -3.13
N HIS A 154 12.94 -11.22 -2.03
CA HIS A 154 11.80 -10.80 -1.21
C HIS A 154 10.85 -9.86 -1.96
N TRP A 155 11.41 -8.94 -2.76
CA TRP A 155 10.61 -8.07 -3.61
C TRP A 155 9.74 -8.89 -4.58
N LEU A 156 10.33 -9.88 -5.27
CA LEU A 156 9.63 -10.75 -6.21
C LEU A 156 8.59 -11.62 -5.52
N GLN A 157 8.90 -12.21 -4.35
CA GLN A 157 7.95 -13.00 -3.57
C GLN A 157 6.74 -12.18 -3.14
N ARG A 158 6.96 -10.94 -2.68
CA ARG A 158 5.88 -10.01 -2.32
C ARG A 158 4.99 -9.70 -3.51
N HIS A 159 5.55 -9.39 -4.68
CA HIS A 159 4.78 -9.09 -5.89
C HIS A 159 4.09 -10.33 -6.48
N ASN A 160 4.67 -11.52 -6.29
CA ASN A 160 3.98 -12.76 -6.62
C ASN A 160 2.71 -12.93 -5.76
N ARG A 161 2.76 -12.64 -4.46
CA ARG A 161 1.54 -12.66 -3.62
C ARG A 161 0.55 -11.58 -4.02
N TYR A 162 1.01 -10.34 -4.22
CA TYR A 162 0.15 -9.21 -4.59
C TYR A 162 -0.53 -9.40 -5.94
N SER A 163 0.08 -10.15 -6.87
CA SER A 163 -0.55 -10.43 -8.16
C SER A 163 -1.75 -11.38 -8.06
N ASN A 164 -1.86 -12.21 -7.01
CA ASN A 164 -3.08 -13.00 -6.71
C ASN A 164 -4.22 -12.13 -6.19
N TRP A 165 -3.92 -10.91 -5.73
CA TRP A 165 -4.93 -9.96 -5.32
C TRP A 165 -5.39 -9.14 -6.51
N GLU A 166 -4.44 -8.60 -7.28
CA GLU A 166 -4.76 -7.77 -8.45
C GLU A 166 -5.50 -8.54 -9.55
N ASP A 167 -5.21 -9.82 -9.77
CA ASP A 167 -5.94 -10.61 -10.78
C ASP A 167 -7.41 -10.82 -10.38
N ARG A 168 -7.73 -11.08 -9.11
CA ARG A 168 -9.10 -11.14 -8.58
C ARG A 168 -9.80 -9.80 -8.73
N VAL A 169 -9.12 -8.70 -8.41
CA VAL A 169 -9.65 -7.34 -8.62
C VAL A 169 -9.92 -7.09 -10.10
N TYR A 170 -9.02 -7.52 -10.99
CA TYR A 170 -9.20 -7.38 -12.42
C TYR A 170 -10.37 -8.25 -12.90
N TYR A 171 -10.51 -9.46 -12.39
CA TYR A 171 -11.61 -10.36 -12.69
C TYR A 171 -12.95 -9.74 -12.30
N ASN A 172 -13.09 -9.27 -11.05
CA ASN A 172 -14.32 -8.63 -10.54
C ASN A 172 -14.70 -7.38 -11.37
N LEU A 173 -13.71 -6.57 -11.75
CA LEU A 173 -13.91 -5.40 -12.61
C LEU A 173 -14.34 -5.76 -14.04
N LEU A 174 -13.91 -6.92 -14.55
CA LEU A 174 -14.27 -7.39 -15.89
C LEU A 174 -15.63 -8.08 -15.93
N THR A 175 -16.00 -8.82 -14.88
CA THR A 175 -17.28 -9.55 -14.78
C THR A 175 -18.42 -8.71 -14.24
N GLY A 176 -18.14 -7.50 -13.75
CA GLY A 176 -19.15 -6.61 -13.19
C GLY A 176 -19.61 -7.00 -11.78
N GLN A 177 -18.94 -7.96 -11.14
CA GLN A 177 -19.21 -8.31 -9.73
C GLN A 177 -18.92 -7.13 -8.79
N ASP A 178 -17.96 -6.28 -9.16
CA ASP A 178 -17.63 -5.05 -8.43
C ASP A 178 -18.72 -3.96 -8.54
N ASP A 179 -19.66 -4.07 -9.49
CA ASP A 179 -20.74 -3.07 -9.69
C ASP A 179 -21.92 -3.29 -8.71
N SER A 180 -21.89 -4.33 -7.86
CA SER A 180 -22.89 -4.56 -6.80
C SER A 180 -22.52 -3.82 -5.50
N GLY A 181 -22.99 -2.57 -5.38
CA GLY A 181 -22.88 -1.79 -4.12
C GLY A 181 -21.67 -0.87 -3.97
N THR A 182 -20.88 -0.66 -5.02
CA THR A 182 -19.74 0.28 -5.01
C THR A 182 -19.91 1.42 -6.03
N ILE A 183 -19.10 2.48 -5.89
CA ILE A 183 -19.10 3.67 -6.75
C ILE A 183 -18.79 3.26 -8.21
N GLY A 184 -19.78 3.36 -9.12
CA GLY A 184 -19.68 2.87 -10.51
C GLY A 184 -18.59 3.53 -11.36
N ALA A 185 -18.17 2.89 -12.46
CA ALA A 185 -17.14 3.44 -13.36
C ALA A 185 -17.73 4.49 -14.32
N ASN A 186 -17.29 5.74 -14.23
CA ASN A 186 -17.73 6.83 -15.11
C ASN A 186 -16.55 7.75 -15.47
N LEU A 187 -16.31 7.96 -16.78
CA LEU A 187 -15.26 8.85 -17.30
C LEU A 187 -15.50 10.32 -16.96
N PHE A 188 -16.76 10.73 -16.81
CA PHE A 188 -17.15 12.10 -16.46
C PHE A 188 -17.55 12.22 -14.99
N GLY A 189 -17.27 11.17 -14.20
CA GLY A 189 -17.55 11.11 -12.78
C GLY A 189 -16.51 11.80 -11.91
N ASP A 190 -16.60 11.55 -10.60
CA ASP A 190 -15.58 11.99 -9.64
C ASP A 190 -14.19 11.35 -9.91
N ALA A 191 -13.17 11.72 -9.14
CA ALA A 191 -11.81 11.20 -9.33
C ALA A 191 -11.72 9.66 -9.18
N VAL A 192 -12.53 9.07 -8.30
CA VAL A 192 -12.57 7.63 -8.03
C VAL A 192 -13.26 6.89 -9.17
N GLN A 193 -14.40 7.40 -9.65
CA GLN A 193 -15.14 6.89 -10.80
C GLN A 193 -14.28 6.88 -12.07
N ARG A 194 -13.53 7.97 -12.30
CA ARG A 194 -12.60 8.11 -13.43
C ARG A 194 -11.45 7.12 -13.34
N LYS A 195 -10.84 6.97 -12.15
CA LYS A 195 -9.77 5.99 -11.92
C LYS A 195 -10.24 4.57 -12.20
N ARG A 196 -11.45 4.21 -11.76
CA ARG A 196 -12.07 2.91 -12.04
C ARG A 196 -12.35 2.70 -13.53
N PHE A 197 -12.87 3.71 -14.22
CA PHE A 197 -13.08 3.65 -15.67
C PHE A 197 -11.77 3.42 -16.44
N LEU A 198 -10.72 4.19 -16.12
CA LEU A 198 -9.40 4.03 -16.72
C LEU A 198 -8.80 2.65 -16.40
N LYS A 199 -9.01 2.12 -15.19
CA LYS A 199 -8.61 0.74 -14.83
C LYS A 199 -9.35 -0.29 -15.69
N LYS A 200 -10.68 -0.16 -15.90
CA LYS A 200 -11.47 -1.05 -16.79
C LYS A 200 -10.93 -1.04 -18.23
N ILE A 201 -10.47 0.11 -18.74
CA ILE A 201 -9.81 0.20 -20.05
C ILE A 201 -8.44 -0.48 -20.02
N TRP A 202 -7.60 -0.12 -19.05
CA TRP A 202 -6.23 -0.63 -18.90
C TRP A 202 -6.20 -2.16 -18.92
N ILE A 203 -7.10 -2.81 -18.18
CA ILE A 203 -7.16 -4.27 -18.05
C ILE A 203 -7.35 -4.95 -19.42
N ARG A 204 -8.06 -4.31 -20.36
CA ARG A 204 -8.40 -4.84 -21.70
C ARG A 204 -7.33 -4.54 -22.76
N LEU A 205 -6.33 -3.72 -22.47
CA LEU A 205 -5.29 -3.39 -23.45
C LEU A 205 -4.40 -4.62 -23.73
N PRO A 206 -3.96 -4.83 -24.98
CA PRO A 206 -2.92 -5.81 -25.28
C PRO A 206 -1.55 -5.28 -24.83
N PHE A 207 -0.59 -6.19 -24.65
CA PHE A 207 0.82 -5.85 -24.33
C PHE A 207 1.02 -4.99 -23.07
N LYS A 208 0.13 -5.09 -22.07
CA LYS A 208 0.20 -4.32 -20.81
C LYS A 208 1.58 -4.30 -20.14
N PRO A 209 2.35 -5.40 -20.08
CA PRO A 209 3.70 -5.36 -19.51
C PRO A 209 4.60 -4.35 -20.21
N LEU A 210 4.57 -4.30 -21.54
CA LEU A 210 5.36 -3.36 -22.32
C LEU A 210 4.85 -1.93 -22.12
N LEU A 211 3.54 -1.72 -22.15
CA LEU A 211 2.94 -0.39 -21.89
C LEU A 211 3.30 0.12 -20.49
N ARG A 212 3.28 -0.74 -19.48
CA ARG A 212 3.69 -0.38 -18.11
C ARG A 212 5.17 0.00 -18.07
N PHE A 213 6.04 -0.74 -18.75
CA PHE A 213 7.45 -0.36 -18.86
C PHE A 213 7.61 1.01 -19.53
N VAL A 214 6.96 1.25 -20.67
CA VAL A 214 7.06 2.53 -21.40
C VAL A 214 6.54 3.69 -20.55
N LEU A 215 5.41 3.50 -19.88
CA LEU A 215 4.82 4.50 -19.01
C LEU A 215 5.76 4.87 -17.85
N PHE A 216 6.27 3.88 -17.12
CA PHE A 216 7.07 4.14 -15.93
C PHE A 216 8.51 4.56 -16.28
N TYR A 217 9.12 3.96 -17.30
CA TYR A 217 10.50 4.25 -17.65
C TYR A 217 10.65 5.52 -18.49
N PHE A 218 9.89 5.67 -19.57
CA PHE A 218 10.03 6.79 -20.50
C PHE A 218 9.10 7.96 -20.16
N ILE A 219 7.79 7.72 -20.07
CA ILE A 219 6.80 8.81 -19.89
C ILE A 219 6.96 9.46 -18.52
N ARG A 220 7.15 8.65 -17.47
CA ARG A 220 7.38 9.12 -16.10
C ARG A 220 8.85 9.33 -15.77
N LEU A 221 9.72 9.39 -16.78
CA LEU A 221 11.14 9.72 -16.67
C LEU A 221 11.94 8.81 -15.71
N GLY A 222 11.50 7.57 -15.49
CA GLY A 222 12.22 6.60 -14.63
C GLY A 222 13.67 6.36 -15.04
N PHE A 223 14.03 6.61 -16.31
CA PHE A 223 15.43 6.56 -16.77
C PHE A 223 16.35 7.57 -16.04
N LEU A 224 15.82 8.65 -15.47
CA LEU A 224 16.60 9.62 -14.69
C LEU A 224 17.11 9.05 -13.36
N ASP A 225 16.52 7.96 -12.86
CA ASP A 225 17.01 7.22 -11.69
C ASP A 225 18.10 6.17 -12.07
N GLY A 226 18.56 6.16 -13.32
CA GLY A 226 19.63 5.30 -13.81
C GLY A 226 19.30 3.81 -13.76
N HIS A 227 20.27 2.98 -13.35
CA HIS A 227 20.11 1.53 -13.29
C HIS A 227 18.98 1.09 -12.35
N ALA A 228 18.81 1.79 -11.21
CA ALA A 228 17.75 1.51 -10.26
C ALA A 228 16.37 1.77 -10.88
N GLY A 229 16.21 2.90 -11.58
CA GLY A 229 14.97 3.23 -12.30
C GLY A 229 14.63 2.25 -13.41
N TYR A 230 15.63 1.83 -14.21
CA TYR A 230 15.44 0.79 -15.23
C TYR A 230 14.98 -0.53 -14.62
N THR A 231 15.68 -1.00 -13.59
CA THR A 231 15.38 -2.26 -12.91
C THR A 231 13.99 -2.22 -12.29
N TYR A 232 13.64 -1.12 -11.62
CA TYR A 232 12.33 -0.94 -11.02
C TYR A 232 11.21 -0.96 -12.07
N ALA A 233 11.36 -0.24 -13.19
CA ALA A 233 10.38 -0.25 -14.27
C ALA A 233 10.23 -1.63 -14.92
N ARG A 234 11.33 -2.39 -15.06
CA ARG A 234 11.30 -3.78 -15.54
C ARG A 234 10.58 -4.72 -14.59
N LEU A 235 10.84 -4.60 -13.29
CA LEU A 235 10.17 -5.39 -12.28
C LEU A 235 8.65 -5.08 -12.23
N LEU A 236 8.25 -3.82 -12.37
CA LEU A 236 6.84 -3.46 -12.52
C LEU A 236 6.20 -4.04 -13.78
N SER A 237 6.94 -4.08 -14.89
CA SER A 237 6.49 -4.72 -16.14
C SER A 237 6.29 -6.22 -15.96
N GLN A 238 7.23 -6.90 -15.30
CA GLN A 238 7.11 -8.33 -14.97
C GLN A 238 5.93 -8.59 -14.02
N TYR A 239 5.72 -7.72 -13.03
CA TYR A 239 4.57 -7.80 -12.14
C TYR A 239 3.24 -7.71 -12.90
N GLU A 240 3.11 -6.78 -13.86
CA GLU A 240 1.93 -6.70 -14.73
C GLU A 240 1.71 -7.96 -15.56
N TYR A 241 2.79 -8.59 -16.02
CA TYR A 241 2.71 -9.85 -16.73
C TYR A 241 2.17 -10.97 -15.84
N GLN A 242 2.67 -11.07 -14.60
CA GLN A 242 2.19 -12.06 -13.63
C GLN A 242 0.69 -11.91 -13.35
N ILE A 243 0.20 -10.67 -13.14
CA ILE A 243 -1.24 -10.40 -12.98
C ILE A 243 -2.02 -10.91 -14.20
N GLY A 244 -1.53 -10.63 -15.41
CA GLY A 244 -2.19 -11.04 -16.65
C GLY A 244 -2.28 -12.55 -16.82
N VAL A 245 -1.21 -13.29 -16.52
CA VAL A 245 -1.19 -14.76 -16.61
C VAL A 245 -2.12 -15.41 -15.60
N LYS A 246 -2.12 -14.92 -14.35
CA LYS A 246 -3.01 -15.45 -13.31
C LYS A 246 -4.48 -15.12 -13.58
N LEU A 247 -4.77 -13.93 -14.09
CA LEU A 247 -6.11 -13.57 -14.56
C LEU A 247 -6.58 -14.49 -15.69
N TYR A 248 -5.68 -14.88 -16.60
CA TYR A 248 -6.01 -15.85 -17.65
C TYR A 248 -6.30 -17.24 -17.04
N GLU A 249 -5.46 -17.73 -16.14
CA GLU A 249 -5.66 -18.99 -15.41
C GLU A 249 -7.02 -19.00 -14.71
N LEU A 250 -7.32 -17.97 -13.91
CA LEU A 250 -8.59 -17.82 -13.21
C LEU A 250 -9.80 -17.82 -14.15
N ARG A 251 -9.68 -17.24 -15.35
CA ARG A 251 -10.78 -17.19 -16.33
C ARG A 251 -11.00 -18.49 -17.11
N GLN A 252 -9.98 -19.32 -17.25
CA GLN A 252 -10.05 -20.54 -18.06
C GLN A 252 -10.18 -21.81 -17.21
N PHE A 253 -9.66 -21.79 -15.98
CA PHE A 253 -9.52 -22.99 -15.14
C PHE A 253 -10.02 -22.79 -13.70
N GLY A 254 -10.45 -21.58 -13.33
CA GLY A 254 -10.94 -21.24 -11.99
C GLY A 254 -12.46 -21.34 -11.84
#